data_AF-A0A7I8MVK5-F1
#
_entry.id   AF-A0A7I8MVK5-F1
#
_cell.length_a   1.000
_cell.length_b   1.000
_cell.length_c   1.000
_cell.angle_alpha   90.00
_cell.angle_beta   90.00
_cell.angle_gamma   90.00
#
_symmetry.space_group_name_H-M   'P 1'
#
loop_
_entity.id
_entity.type
_entity.pdbx_description
1 polymer ?
#
loop_
_entity_poly.entity_id
_entity_poly.type
_entity_poly.pdbx_seq_one_letter_code
_entity_poly.pdbx_strand_id
1 'polypeptide(L)'
;MDPDIMTQVSGSAHRRRTATLPDYIRKTLKEEVYPAIIPHVDAVVEGVLYFDVSHGAFDRLDQFEGPLYVRTGVVVTVNDEKRVSAQTYVLDAAHNDRLSDTDWSYELFLKRNKNSFQSMYRGFHSLDNLKPA
;
A
#
# COMPACT_ATOMS: atom_id res chain seq x y z
N MET A 1 2.44 -3.87 0.10
CA MET A 1 1.55 -4.54 1.07
C MET A 1 1.98 -5.99 1.22
N ASP A 2 2.05 -6.49 2.45
CA ASP A 2 2.35 -7.90 2.76
C ASP A 2 1.25 -8.82 2.18
N PRO A 3 1.58 -10.02 1.66
CA PRO A 3 0.60 -10.93 1.05
C PRO A 3 -0.54 -11.39 1.96
N ASP A 4 -0.29 -11.55 3.27
CA ASP A 4 -1.33 -12.00 4.20
C ASP A 4 -2.34 -10.86 4.43
N ILE A 5 -1.84 -9.63 4.59
CA ILE A 5 -2.66 -8.42 4.65
C ILE A 5 -3.45 -8.25 3.35
N MET A 6 -2.80 -8.36 2.20
CA MET A 6 -3.46 -8.24 0.90
C MET A 6 -4.60 -9.24 0.76
N THR A 7 -4.35 -10.51 1.13
CA THR A 7 -5.36 -11.56 1.05
C THR A 7 -6.55 -11.28 1.97
N GLN A 8 -6.29 -10.88 3.21
CA GLN A 8 -7.33 -10.59 4.19
C GLN A 8 -8.18 -9.38 3.76
N VAL A 9 -7.54 -8.30 3.32
CA VAL A 9 -8.22 -7.05 2.97
C VAL A 9 -9.02 -7.20 1.68
N SER A 10 -8.40 -7.76 0.63
CA SER A 10 -9.04 -7.91 -0.68
C SER A 10 -10.05 -9.08 -0.73
N GLY A 11 -9.94 -10.04 0.19
CA GLY A 11 -10.85 -11.18 0.29
C GLY A 11 -10.43 -12.43 -0.48
N SER A 12 -9.28 -12.41 -1.16
CA SER A 12 -8.77 -13.56 -1.91
C SER A 12 -7.25 -13.51 -2.04
N ALA A 13 -6.63 -14.67 -2.25
CA ALA A 13 -5.22 -14.73 -2.62
C ALA A 13 -5.04 -14.26 -4.07
N HIS A 14 -3.93 -13.57 -4.34
CA HIS A 14 -3.63 -13.04 -5.67
C HIS A 14 -2.27 -13.53 -6.16
N ARG A 15 -2.14 -13.75 -7.48
CA ARG A 15 -0.83 -13.93 -8.09
C ARG A 15 -0.03 -12.65 -7.89
N ARG A 16 1.27 -12.77 -7.61
CA ARG A 16 2.13 -11.61 -7.36
C ARG A 16 3.51 -11.73 -7.96
N ARG A 17 4.13 -10.59 -8.29
CA ARG A 17 5.53 -10.45 -8.72
C ARG A 17 6.16 -9.24 -8.06
N THR A 18 7.48 -9.27 -7.88
CA THR A 18 8.24 -8.08 -7.50
C THR A 18 8.17 -7.06 -8.63
N ALA A 19 8.06 -5.79 -8.26
CA ALA A 19 7.98 -4.69 -9.21
C ALA A 19 8.57 -3.41 -8.63
N THR A 20 9.02 -2.52 -9.51
CA THR A 20 9.48 -1.17 -9.16
C THR A 20 8.53 -0.12 -9.71
N LEU A 21 8.26 0.91 -8.93
CA LEU A 21 7.44 2.06 -9.29
C LEU A 21 8.37 3.28 -9.38
N PRO A 22 8.73 3.75 -10.59
CA PRO A 22 9.54 4.94 -10.77
C PRO A 22 8.74 6.22 -10.51
N ASP A 23 9.44 7.31 -10.18
CA ASP A 23 8.91 8.65 -9.89
C ASP A 23 8.03 8.73 -8.63
N TYR A 24 8.26 7.82 -7.69
CA TYR A 24 7.64 7.83 -6.37
C TYR A 24 8.69 7.55 -5.29
N ILE A 25 8.43 8.04 -4.08
CA ILE A 25 9.21 7.73 -2.88
C ILE A 25 8.29 7.22 -1.78
N ARG A 26 8.83 6.34 -0.92
CA ARG A 26 8.13 5.84 0.26
C ARG A 26 8.57 6.61 1.51
N LYS A 27 7.61 7.21 2.20
CA LYS A 27 7.82 8.01 3.42
C LYS A 27 7.03 7.43 4.58
N THR A 28 7.46 7.74 5.79
CA THR A 28 6.72 7.35 7.01
C THR A 28 5.68 8.40 7.31
N LEU A 29 4.49 8.00 7.73
CA LEU A 29 3.50 8.94 8.29
C LEU A 29 3.81 9.18 9.79
N LYS A 30 3.60 10.41 10.25
CA LYS A 30 3.71 10.77 11.68
C LYS A 30 2.75 9.89 12.48
N GLU A 31 3.27 9.32 13.57
CA GLU A 31 2.52 8.51 14.55
C GLU A 31 1.92 7.20 14.00
N GLU A 32 2.24 6.83 12.76
CA GLU A 32 1.69 5.66 12.09
C GLU A 32 2.80 4.67 11.71
N VAL A 33 2.46 3.38 11.74
CA VAL A 33 3.40 2.28 11.48
C VAL A 33 3.45 1.86 10.00
N TYR A 34 2.57 2.39 9.17
CA TYR A 34 2.50 2.10 7.74
C TYR A 34 3.12 3.22 6.88
N PRO A 35 3.70 2.88 5.72
CA PRO A 35 4.24 3.86 4.80
C PRO A 35 3.16 4.59 4.01
N ALA A 36 3.52 5.78 3.54
CA ALA A 36 2.88 6.44 2.41
C ALA A 36 3.80 6.39 1.19
N ILE A 37 3.23 6.30 -0.02
CA ILE A 37 3.94 6.63 -1.25
C ILE A 37 3.46 7.99 -1.74
N ILE A 38 4.39 8.80 -2.22
CA ILE A 38 4.11 10.13 -2.80
C ILE A 38 4.89 10.30 -4.10
N PRO A 39 4.41 11.12 -5.05
CA PRO A 39 5.16 11.46 -6.25
C PRO A 39 6.49 12.11 -5.89
N HIS A 40 7.57 11.64 -6.50
CA HIS A 40 8.91 12.20 -6.35
C HIS A 40 9.77 11.80 -7.55
N VAL A 41 10.10 12.77 -8.38
CA VAL A 41 10.90 12.57 -9.60
C VAL A 41 12.24 11.93 -9.26
N ASP A 42 12.72 11.04 -10.13
CA ASP A 42 14.00 10.32 -10.00
C ASP A 42 14.13 9.41 -8.77
N ALA A 43 13.04 9.15 -8.05
CA ALA A 43 12.97 8.15 -7.00
C ALA A 43 12.31 6.86 -7.49
N VAL A 44 12.55 5.75 -6.79
CA VAL A 44 11.96 4.45 -7.12
C VAL A 44 11.46 3.78 -5.85
N VAL A 45 10.23 3.26 -5.90
CA VAL A 45 9.66 2.40 -4.85
C VAL A 45 9.72 0.95 -5.29
N GLU A 46 10.46 0.13 -4.55
CA GLU A 46 10.42 -1.34 -4.69
C GLU A 46 9.20 -1.92 -3.97
N GLY A 47 8.49 -2.85 -4.62
CA GLY A 47 7.28 -3.43 -4.07
C GLY A 47 6.83 -4.71 -4.76
N VAL A 48 5.53 -4.98 -4.61
CA VAL A 48 4.88 -6.19 -5.13
C VAL A 48 3.69 -5.76 -5.95
N LEU A 49 3.64 -6.23 -7.20
CA LEU A 49 2.48 -6.12 -8.06
C LEU A 49 1.59 -7.36 -7.86
N TYR A 50 0.33 -7.11 -7.50
CA TYR A 50 -0.72 -8.13 -7.41
C TYR A 50 -1.55 -8.12 -8.70
N PHE A 51 -1.81 -9.30 -9.25
CA PHE A 51 -2.52 -9.49 -10.51
C PHE A 51 -3.93 -10.03 -10.28
N ASP A 52 -4.76 -9.85 -11.30
CA ASP A 52 -6.10 -10.45 -11.38
C ASP A 52 -7.03 -10.00 -10.23
N VAL A 53 -6.81 -8.77 -9.74
CA VAL A 53 -7.62 -8.14 -8.69
C VAL A 53 -8.98 -7.75 -9.29
N SER A 54 -10.05 -8.34 -8.75
CA SER A 54 -11.42 -8.08 -9.19
C SER A 54 -11.94 -6.71 -8.75
N HIS A 55 -13.03 -6.24 -9.35
CA HIS A 55 -13.70 -5.00 -8.93
C HIS A 55 -14.10 -5.03 -7.45
N GLY A 56 -14.73 -6.12 -6.98
CA GLY A 56 -15.10 -6.24 -5.57
C GLY A 56 -13.91 -6.30 -4.60
N ALA A 57 -12.76 -6.84 -5.05
CA ALA A 57 -11.52 -6.79 -4.27
C ALA A 57 -10.98 -5.36 -4.17
N PHE A 58 -11.07 -4.59 -5.26
CA PHE A 58 -10.74 -3.17 -5.27
C PHE A 58 -11.65 -2.38 -4.32
N ASP A 59 -12.97 -2.55 -4.36
CA ASP A 59 -13.89 -1.81 -3.47
C ASP A 59 -13.53 -1.98 -1.98
N ARG A 60 -13.15 -3.20 -1.58
CA ARG A 60 -12.66 -3.49 -0.21
C ARG A 60 -11.33 -2.82 0.11
N LEU A 61 -10.42 -2.75 -0.86
CA LEU A 61 -9.15 -2.06 -0.72
C LEU A 61 -9.34 -0.55 -0.58
N ASP A 62 -10.28 0.08 -1.33
CA ASP A 62 -10.61 1.50 -1.16
C ASP A 62 -11.09 1.78 0.26
N GLN A 63 -11.97 0.92 0.78
CA GLN A 63 -12.48 1.08 2.14
C GLN A 63 -11.37 0.94 3.19
N PHE A 64 -10.43 0.02 2.97
CA PHE A 64 -9.34 -0.25 3.90
C PHE A 64 -8.28 0.86 3.94
N GLU A 65 -7.90 1.38 2.77
CA GLU A 65 -6.94 2.50 2.66
C GLU A 65 -7.59 3.80 3.15
N GLY A 66 -8.90 3.93 2.95
CA GLY A 66 -9.70 5.03 3.46
C GLY A 66 -9.40 6.35 2.76
N PRO A 67 -9.88 7.48 3.32
CA PRO A 67 -9.81 8.79 2.66
C PRO A 67 -8.41 9.38 2.59
N LEU A 68 -7.43 8.78 3.29
CA LEU A 68 -6.06 9.27 3.34
C LEU A 68 -5.34 9.06 2.01
N TYR A 69 -5.76 8.05 1.24
CA TYR A 69 -5.10 7.66 0.01
C TYR A 69 -6.04 7.75 -1.19
N VAL A 70 -5.47 8.15 -2.31
CA VAL A 70 -6.14 8.21 -3.61
C VAL A 70 -5.64 7.06 -4.48
N ARG A 71 -6.58 6.24 -4.96
CA ARG A 71 -6.27 5.22 -5.96
C ARG A 71 -5.84 5.87 -7.26
N THR A 72 -4.60 5.58 -7.67
CA THR A 72 -3.93 6.22 -8.80
C THR A 72 -3.45 5.16 -9.78
N GLY A 73 -3.72 5.40 -11.07
CA GLY A 73 -3.16 4.60 -12.16
C GLY A 73 -1.68 4.92 -12.36
N VAL A 74 -0.85 3.88 -12.40
CA VAL A 74 0.61 4.00 -12.50
C VAL A 74 1.17 2.99 -13.51
N VAL A 75 2.42 3.19 -13.91
CA VAL A 75 3.18 2.22 -14.70
C VAL A 75 4.32 1.69 -13.86
N VAL A 76 4.34 0.39 -13.61
CA VAL A 76 5.40 -0.30 -12.86
C VAL A 76 6.27 -1.13 -13.79
N THR A 77 7.50 -1.41 -13.38
CA THR A 77 8.40 -2.33 -14.06
C THR A 77 8.44 -3.64 -13.30
N VAL A 78 8.13 -4.75 -13.96
CA VAL A 78 8.19 -6.11 -13.41
C VAL A 78 9.45 -6.79 -13.90
N ASN A 79 10.26 -7.32 -12.98
CA ASN A 79 11.54 -7.97 -13.26
C ASN A 79 12.49 -7.11 -14.14
N ASP A 80 12.51 -5.79 -13.93
CA ASP A 80 13.36 -4.81 -14.65
C ASP A 80 13.22 -4.74 -16.18
N GLU A 81 12.22 -5.42 -16.75
CA GLU A 81 12.07 -5.52 -18.21
C GLU A 81 10.68 -5.10 -18.69
N LYS A 82 9.63 -5.52 -17.99
CA LYS A 82 8.26 -5.37 -18.48
C LYS A 82 7.53 -4.22 -17.78
N ARG A 83 7.18 -3.19 -18.55
CA ARG A 83 6.28 -2.13 -18.07
C ARG A 83 4.83 -2.61 -18.08
N VAL A 84 4.13 -2.43 -16.96
CA VAL A 84 2.76 -2.89 -16.75
C VAL A 84 1.95 -1.75 -16.14
N SER A 85 0.78 -1.45 -16.71
CA SER A 85 -0.19 -0.54 -16.10
C SER A 85 -0.80 -1.20 -14.86
N ALA A 86 -0.83 -0.47 -13.75
CA ALA A 86 -1.31 -0.94 -12.46
C ALA A 86 -2.06 0.17 -11.72
N GLN A 87 -2.66 -0.19 -10.59
CA GLN A 87 -3.28 0.74 -9.64
C GLN A 87 -2.50 0.68 -8.33
N THR A 88 -2.34 1.83 -7.67
CA THR A 88 -1.72 1.92 -6.35
C THR A 88 -2.42 3.00 -5.51
N TYR A 89 -2.17 3.01 -4.21
CA TYR A 89 -2.72 4.00 -3.28
C TYR A 89 -1.65 5.02 -2.91
N VAL A 90 -1.84 6.26 -3.37
CA VAL A 90 -0.92 7.38 -3.15
C VAL A 90 -1.51 8.29 -2.09
N LEU A 91 -0.69 8.81 -1.17
CA LEU A 91 -1.17 9.73 -0.16
C LEU A 91 -1.79 10.96 -0.85
N ASP A 92 -2.98 11.37 -0.41
CA ASP A 92 -3.58 12.61 -0.89
C ASP A 92 -2.65 13.78 -0.52
N ALA A 93 -2.38 14.66 -1.47
CA ALA A 93 -1.53 15.84 -1.25
C ALA A 93 -2.09 16.76 -0.14
N ALA A 94 -3.41 16.73 0.10
CA ALA A 94 -4.04 17.43 1.21
C ALA A 94 -3.58 16.92 2.60
N HIS A 95 -2.93 15.76 2.66
CA HIS A 95 -2.45 15.12 3.88
C HIS A 95 -0.91 15.03 3.96
N ASN A 96 -0.19 15.81 3.14
CA ASN A 96 1.27 15.85 3.18
C ASN A 96 1.83 16.35 4.52
N ASP A 97 1.06 17.12 5.29
CA ASP A 97 1.40 17.55 6.65
C ASP A 97 1.59 16.37 7.62
N ARG A 98 0.99 15.22 7.31
CA ARG A 98 1.14 13.97 8.07
C ARG A 98 2.42 13.21 7.73
N LEU A 99 3.19 13.61 6.72
CA LEU A 99 4.47 12.97 6.41
C LEU A 99 5.51 13.29 7.50
N SER A 100 6.31 12.29 7.86
CA SER A 100 7.56 12.48 8.58
C SER A 100 8.67 12.85 7.60
N ASP A 101 9.65 13.64 8.05
CA ASP A 101 10.86 13.93 7.28
C ASP A 101 11.75 12.68 7.09
N THR A 102 11.44 11.59 7.80
CA THR A 102 12.18 10.33 7.71
C THR A 102 11.72 9.45 6.55
N ASP A 103 12.68 9.02 5.72
CA ASP A 103 12.47 7.97 4.72
C ASP A 103 12.01 6.68 5.37
N TRP A 104 11.09 5.97 4.71
CA TRP A 104 10.62 4.69 5.22
C TRP A 104 11.59 3.56 4.87
N SER A 105 12.05 2.82 5.88
CA SER A 105 12.92 1.64 5.70
C SER A 105 12.18 0.36 6.05
N TYR A 106 12.14 -0.58 5.09
CA TYR A 106 11.53 -1.89 5.26
C TYR A 106 12.20 -2.70 6.38
N GLU A 107 13.52 -2.60 6.50
CA GLU A 107 14.31 -3.30 7.52
C GLU A 107 13.99 -2.78 8.94
N LEU A 108 13.84 -1.46 9.10
CA LEU A 108 13.46 -0.87 10.38
C LEU A 108 12.03 -1.23 10.77
N PHE A 109 11.10 -1.33 9.81
CA PHE A 109 9.74 -1.77 10.04
C PHE A 109 9.68 -3.22 10.57
N LEU A 110 10.37 -4.15 9.91
CA LEU A 110 10.41 -5.56 10.33
C LEU A 110 11.03 -5.73 11.72
N LYS A 111 12.07 -4.94 12.04
CA LYS A 111 12.79 -5.05 13.31
C LYS A 111 12.03 -4.47 14.51
N ARG A 112 11.18 -3.45 14.31
CA ARG A 112 10.55 -2.70 15.42
C ARG A 112 9.06 -2.94 15.59
N ASN A 113 8.30 -3.18 14.52
CA ASN A 113 6.85 -3.00 14.56
C ASN A 113 6.02 -4.19 14.05
N LYS A 114 6.64 -5.29 13.58
CA LYS A 114 5.90 -6.42 12.98
C LYS A 114 4.85 -7.02 13.92
N ASN A 115 5.17 -7.17 15.22
CA ASN A 115 4.27 -7.78 16.20
C ASN A 115 3.15 -6.83 16.68
N SER A 116 3.33 -5.51 16.58
CA SER A 116 2.35 -4.53 17.06
C SER A 116 1.45 -3.98 15.94
N PHE A 117 1.86 -4.13 14.67
CA PHE A 117 1.12 -3.66 13.50
C PHE A 117 -0.27 -4.29 13.38
N GLN A 118 -0.37 -5.61 13.64
CA GLN A 118 -1.63 -6.34 13.52
C GLN A 118 -2.68 -5.92 14.56
N SER A 119 -2.26 -5.44 15.73
CA SER A 119 -3.18 -5.09 16.83
C SER A 119 -3.58 -3.61 16.87
N MET A 120 -2.83 -2.71 16.22
CA MET A 120 -3.05 -1.26 16.32
C MET A 120 -3.71 -0.63 15.09
N TYR A 121 -3.73 -1.32 13.94
CA TYR A 121 -4.21 -0.71 12.72
C TYR A 121 -5.74 -0.75 12.59
N ARG A 122 -6.39 0.41 12.74
CA ARG A 122 -7.85 0.59 12.64
C ARG A 122 -8.46 0.18 11.30
N GLY A 123 -7.68 0.09 10.21
CA GLY A 123 -8.18 -0.39 8.92
C GLY A 123 -8.73 -1.82 8.98
N PHE A 124 -8.19 -2.67 9.87
CA PHE A 124 -8.74 -4.01 10.10
C PHE A 124 -10.10 -3.98 10.81
N HIS A 125 -10.29 -3.08 11.77
CA HIS A 125 -11.58 -2.91 12.46
C HIS A 125 -12.69 -2.36 11.57
N SER A 126 -12.35 -1.68 10.47
CA SER A 126 -13.34 -1.17 9.50
C SER A 126 -13.93 -2.29 8.63
N LEU A 127 -13.27 -3.45 8.54
CA LEU A 127 -13.74 -4.63 7.81
C LEU A 127 -14.76 -5.45 8.60
N ASP A 128 -14.83 -5.32 9.93
CA ASP A 128 -15.77 -6.06 10.79
C ASP A 128 -17.26 -5.71 10.54
N ASN A 129 -17.53 -4.62 9.82
CA ASN A 129 -18.87 -4.24 9.38
C ASN A 129 -19.34 -4.97 8.09
N LEU A 130 -18.46 -5.77 7.46
CA LEU A 130 -18.81 -6.65 6.35
C LEU A 130 -19.18 -8.04 6.88
N LYS A 131 -20.24 -8.14 7.70
CA LYS A 131 -20.94 -9.42 7.80
C LYS A 131 -21.63 -9.68 6.47
N PRO A 132 -21.43 -10.86 5.83
CA PRO A 132 -22.30 -11.23 4.73
C PRO A 132 -23.73 -11.34 5.27
N ALA A 133 -24.67 -10.68 4.59
CA ALA A 133 -26.08 -10.98 4.71
C ALA A 133 -26.38 -12.36 4.11
#